data_AF-A0A9W9Q157-F1
#
_entry.id   AF-A0A9W9Q157-F1
#
_cell.length_a   1.000
_cell.length_b   1.000
_cell.length_c   1.000
_cell.angle_alpha   90.00
_cell.angle_beta   90.00
_cell.angle_gamma   90.00
#
_symmetry.space_group_name_H-M   'P 1'
#
loop_
_entity.id
_entity.type
_entity.pdbx_description
1 polymer ?
#
loop_
_entity_poly.entity_id
_entity_poly.type
_entity_poly.pdbx_seq_one_letter_code
_entity_poly.pdbx_strand_id
1 'polypeptide(L)'
;MASVQPTQRPPPLFAKLLRLDNPIRSLTVAFWLWKILLYIVVNLCPGPGYDTSTSLLSYVDSTATGNSESLSGPLKFARWDSIYFLDIAEKGYTFEQQWAFGYPKILGLFVSGIRLSGGVTGPASTAMIGVAISHVTHYLSVLALYQLSANIFGHATATQHLICFLSAALHIISPAGAFLSAPYGEPIVSFLNMTGFYLYSSSLIAERNGSTRLRDFRVLTAAVLFAVATLVRSNGLLSGFLFAYDAVVLVWKTVTRGPTVHNTVRLAVIVLGGCIVASSVVIPQILAYRIYCLAESDARPWCEWTVPSIYGWVQSHYW
;
A
#
# COMPACT_ATOMS: atom_id res chain seq x y z
N MET A 1 43.49 -5.49 -50.06
CA MET A 1 42.74 -4.61 -49.13
C MET A 1 41.94 -5.49 -48.19
N ALA A 2 42.39 -5.64 -46.94
CA ALA A 2 41.68 -6.42 -45.94
C ALA A 2 40.46 -5.62 -45.45
N SER A 3 39.28 -6.26 -45.44
CA SER A 3 38.06 -5.67 -44.93
C SER A 3 38.17 -5.48 -43.42
N VAL A 4 38.20 -4.22 -43.00
CA VAL A 4 38.11 -3.84 -41.58
C VAL A 4 36.72 -4.21 -41.09
N GLN A 5 36.62 -5.22 -40.22
CA GLN A 5 35.37 -5.50 -39.51
C GLN A 5 35.03 -4.31 -38.61
N PRO A 6 33.76 -3.87 -38.55
CA PRO A 6 33.34 -2.81 -37.64
C PRO A 6 33.51 -3.30 -36.20
N THR A 7 34.36 -2.60 -35.45
CA THR A 7 34.52 -2.78 -34.02
C THR A 7 33.17 -2.52 -33.34
N GLN A 8 32.53 -3.59 -32.86
CA GLN A 8 31.35 -3.49 -32.01
C GLN A 8 31.73 -2.69 -30.77
N ARG A 9 31.24 -1.45 -30.70
CA ARG A 9 31.39 -0.59 -29.54
C ARG A 9 30.79 -1.35 -28.34
N PRO A 10 31.54 -1.62 -27.26
CA PRO A 10 31.00 -2.37 -26.13
C PRO A 10 29.76 -1.63 -25.62
N PRO A 11 28.65 -2.35 -25.34
CA PRO A 11 27.42 -1.71 -24.91
C PRO A 11 27.71 -0.87 -23.66
N PRO A 12 27.10 0.33 -23.54
CA PRO A 12 27.33 1.21 -22.40
C PRO A 12 27.06 0.46 -21.10
N LEU A 13 27.79 0.77 -20.04
CA LEU A 13 27.73 0.04 -18.76
C LEU A 13 26.29 -0.05 -18.20
N PHE A 14 25.47 0.97 -18.47
CA PHE A 14 24.03 1.00 -18.18
C PHE A 14 23.23 -0.10 -18.91
N ALA A 15 23.56 -0.40 -20.16
CA ALA A 15 22.95 -1.48 -20.94
C ALA A 15 23.31 -2.88 -20.41
N LYS A 16 24.33 -3.02 -19.53
CA LYS A 16 24.62 -4.28 -18.84
C LYS A 16 23.79 -4.48 -17.58
N LEU A 17 23.35 -3.41 -16.91
CA LEU A 17 22.67 -3.49 -15.60
C LEU A 17 21.16 -3.74 -15.75
N LEU A 18 20.52 -3.08 -16.72
CA LEU A 18 19.08 -3.18 -16.97
C LEU A 18 18.83 -3.95 -18.27
N ARG A 19 18.66 -5.27 -18.14
CA ARG A 19 18.38 -6.18 -19.26
C ARG A 19 16.90 -6.59 -19.24
N LEU A 20 16.26 -6.43 -20.40
CA LEU A 20 14.88 -6.89 -20.63
C LEU A 20 14.76 -8.42 -20.59
N ASP A 21 15.86 -9.15 -20.79
CA ASP A 21 15.90 -10.62 -20.73
C ASP A 21 15.69 -11.17 -19.32
N ASN A 22 16.03 -10.39 -18.29
CA ASN A 22 15.84 -10.73 -16.88
C ASN A 22 15.18 -9.55 -16.15
N PRO A 23 13.90 -9.26 -16.46
CA PRO A 23 13.23 -8.04 -16.06
C PRO A 23 13.13 -7.93 -14.54
N ILE A 24 12.84 -9.04 -13.85
CA ILE A 24 12.77 -9.08 -12.38
C ILE A 24 14.11 -8.66 -11.78
N ARG A 25 15.23 -9.29 -12.21
CA ARG A 25 16.57 -8.96 -11.70
C ARG A 25 16.91 -7.49 -11.92
N SER A 26 16.61 -6.98 -13.11
CA SER A 26 16.87 -5.58 -13.44
C SER A 26 16.00 -4.61 -12.63
N LEU A 27 14.73 -4.93 -12.39
CA LEU A 27 13.87 -4.17 -11.48
C LEU A 27 14.39 -4.21 -10.04
N THR A 28 14.85 -5.37 -9.54
CA THR A 28 15.44 -5.49 -8.20
C THR A 28 16.68 -4.60 -8.05
N VAL A 29 17.59 -4.62 -9.03
CA VAL A 29 18.78 -3.78 -9.01
C VAL A 29 18.40 -2.29 -9.06
N ALA A 30 17.50 -1.90 -9.97
CA ALA A 30 17.00 -0.52 -10.07
C ALA A 30 16.36 -0.05 -8.75
N PHE A 31 15.57 -0.91 -8.12
CA PHE A 31 14.89 -0.63 -6.86
C PHE A 31 15.89 -0.31 -5.75
N TRP A 32 16.87 -1.17 -5.53
CA TRP A 32 17.85 -0.96 -4.47
C TRP A 32 18.77 0.23 -4.73
N LEU A 33 19.18 0.46 -5.98
CA LEU A 33 19.92 1.67 -6.35
C LEU A 33 19.13 2.94 -6.01
N TRP A 34 17.83 2.96 -6.33
CA TRP A 34 16.96 4.07 -6.00
C TRP A 34 16.77 4.24 -4.48
N LYS A 35 16.57 3.15 -3.74
CA LYS A 35 16.45 3.21 -2.27
C LYS A 35 17.73 3.66 -1.59
N ILE A 36 18.90 3.23 -2.06
CA ILE A 36 20.20 3.70 -1.58
C ILE A 36 20.37 5.19 -1.87
N LEU A 37 20.03 5.65 -3.08
CA LEU A 37 20.08 7.07 -3.42
C LEU A 37 19.18 7.89 -2.48
N LEU A 38 17.92 7.48 -2.29
CA LEU A 38 17.01 8.16 -1.36
C LEU A 38 17.54 8.16 0.07
N TYR A 39 18.14 7.04 0.51
CA TYR A 39 18.73 6.96 1.84
C TYR A 39 19.89 7.94 2.02
N ILE A 40 20.78 8.03 1.02
CA ILE A 40 21.89 8.98 1.01
C ILE A 40 21.35 10.42 1.05
N VAL A 41 20.39 10.75 0.19
CA VAL A 41 19.77 12.09 0.16
C VAL A 41 19.17 12.46 1.51
N VAL A 42 18.33 11.59 2.09
CA VAL A 42 17.67 11.86 3.38
C VAL A 42 18.68 12.02 4.52
N ASN A 43 19.77 11.24 4.53
CA ASN A 43 20.76 11.31 5.60
C ASN A 43 21.71 12.50 5.48
N LEU A 44 22.07 12.90 4.25
CA LEU A 44 22.97 14.01 3.96
C LEU A 44 22.28 15.39 3.94
N CYS A 45 20.94 15.44 3.93
CA CYS A 45 20.21 16.70 4.07
C CYS A 45 20.59 17.40 5.40
N PRO A 46 21.10 18.63 5.36
CA PRO A 46 21.56 19.35 6.55
C PRO A 46 20.39 19.86 7.40
N GLY A 47 20.64 19.97 8.70
CA GLY A 47 19.71 20.54 9.67
C GLY A 47 18.55 19.61 10.08
N PRO A 48 17.66 20.07 10.97
CA PRO A 48 16.47 19.32 11.39
C PRO A 48 15.46 19.10 10.25
N GLY A 49 15.57 19.89 9.18
CA GLY A 49 14.59 19.99 8.10
C GLY A 49 13.57 21.10 8.36
N TYR A 50 12.72 21.38 7.38
CA TYR A 50 11.59 22.32 7.54
C TYR A 50 10.59 21.84 8.59
N ASP A 51 10.35 20.52 8.63
CA ASP A 51 9.49 19.88 9.61
C ASP A 51 10.32 19.39 10.81
N THR A 52 9.99 19.92 11.99
CA THR A 52 10.64 19.61 13.27
C THR A 52 9.84 18.62 14.11
N SER A 53 8.70 18.13 13.62
CA SER A 53 7.79 17.30 14.39
C SER A 53 8.44 16.02 14.95
N THR A 54 9.48 15.49 14.28
CA THR A 54 10.23 14.32 14.79
C THR A 54 10.89 14.56 16.15
N SER A 55 11.18 15.83 16.48
CA SER A 55 11.70 16.19 17.80
C SER A 55 10.73 15.85 18.95
N LEU A 56 9.43 15.75 18.67
CA LEU A 56 8.42 15.32 19.65
C LEU A 56 8.61 13.85 20.06
N LEU A 57 9.07 13.00 19.15
CA LEU A 57 9.39 11.60 19.43
C LEU A 57 10.72 11.49 20.22
N SER A 58 11.68 12.37 19.92
CA SER A 58 12.98 12.42 20.61
C SER A 58 12.91 13.06 22.00
N TYR A 59 12.02 14.03 22.24
CA TYR A 59 11.84 14.67 23.54
C TYR A 59 11.40 13.68 24.64
N VAL A 60 10.58 12.69 24.26
CA VAL A 60 10.14 11.61 25.16
C VAL A 60 11.31 10.73 25.62
N ASP A 61 12.32 10.51 24.76
CA ASP A 61 13.56 9.80 25.14
C ASP A 61 14.56 10.73 25.87
N SER A 62 14.58 12.02 25.54
CA SER A 62 15.58 12.98 26.05
C SER A 62 15.37 13.39 27.51
N THR A 63 14.18 13.16 28.08
CA THR A 63 14.00 13.23 29.55
C THR A 63 14.83 12.19 30.31
N ALA A 64 15.40 11.18 29.62
CA ALA A 64 16.30 10.19 30.21
C ALA A 64 17.80 10.51 30.03
N THR A 65 18.21 11.27 29.01
CA THR A 65 19.64 11.58 28.76
C THR A 65 19.81 12.93 28.06
N GLY A 66 20.34 13.91 28.79
CA GLY A 66 20.48 15.32 28.39
C GLY A 66 21.61 15.62 27.40
N ASN A 67 21.63 14.98 26.23
CA ASN A 67 22.51 15.39 25.13
C ASN A 67 21.68 15.76 23.89
N SER A 68 21.93 16.95 23.36
CA SER A 68 21.43 17.41 22.06
C SER A 68 22.09 16.61 20.94
N GLU A 69 21.57 15.41 20.65
CA GLU A 69 22.13 14.54 19.63
C GLU A 69 21.40 14.67 18.29
N SER A 70 22.20 14.64 17.22
CA SER A 70 21.76 14.45 15.85
C SER A 70 20.73 13.33 15.77
N LEU A 71 19.54 13.63 15.23
CA LEU A 71 18.47 12.67 15.00
C LEU A 71 19.00 11.37 14.35
N SER A 72 18.70 10.22 14.95
CA SER A 72 19.14 8.92 14.44
C SER A 72 18.65 8.70 13.00
N GLY A 73 19.46 8.03 12.17
CA GLY A 73 19.19 7.85 10.73
C GLY A 73 17.76 7.41 10.40
N PRO A 74 17.18 6.40 11.07
CA PRO A 74 15.80 5.97 10.83
C PRO A 74 14.75 7.03 11.17
N LEU A 75 14.97 7.83 12.22
CA LEU A 75 14.06 8.90 12.61
C LEU A 75 14.05 10.04 11.59
N LYS A 76 15.11 10.25 10.79
CA LYS A 76 15.09 11.22 9.69
C LYS A 76 14.04 10.92 8.61
N PHE A 77 13.54 9.69 8.55
CA PHE A 77 12.43 9.29 7.69
C PHE A 77 11.05 9.50 8.34
N ALA A 78 10.99 9.66 9.66
CA ALA A 78 9.75 9.82 10.42
C ALA A 78 9.35 11.31 10.50
N ARG A 79 8.73 11.82 9.44
CA ARG A 79 8.29 13.20 9.28
C ARG A 79 6.80 13.31 8.93
N TRP A 80 6.14 14.40 9.30
CA TRP A 80 4.73 14.71 9.01
C TRP A 80 3.79 13.62 9.55
N ASP A 81 2.84 13.13 8.74
CA ASP A 81 1.81 12.16 9.16
C ASP A 81 2.42 10.86 9.71
N SER A 82 3.65 10.52 9.30
CA SER A 82 4.31 9.33 9.79
C SER A 82 4.58 9.32 11.29
N ILE A 83 4.58 10.48 11.95
CA ILE A 83 4.67 10.57 13.40
C ILE A 83 3.41 10.03 14.08
N TYR A 84 2.23 10.32 13.52
CA TYR A 84 0.99 9.71 14.00
C TYR A 84 1.05 8.19 13.82
N PHE A 85 1.58 7.69 12.70
CA PHE A 85 1.69 6.25 12.48
C PHE A 85 2.58 5.56 13.52
N LEU A 86 3.71 6.19 13.89
CA LEU A 86 4.59 5.66 14.93
C LEU A 86 3.96 5.75 16.33
N ASP A 87 3.37 6.90 16.68
CA ASP A 87 2.72 7.10 17.99
C ASP A 87 1.57 6.12 18.19
N ILE A 88 0.70 5.95 17.19
CA ILE A 88 -0.44 5.01 17.26
C ILE A 88 0.08 3.55 17.31
N ALA A 89 1.18 3.22 16.63
CA ALA A 89 1.75 1.88 16.70
C ALA A 89 2.33 1.55 18.09
N GLU A 90 2.80 2.54 18.85
CA GLU A 90 3.35 2.34 20.19
C GLU A 90 2.31 2.41 21.29
N LYS A 91 1.34 3.32 21.19
CA LYS A 91 0.37 3.64 22.26
C LYS A 91 -1.06 3.23 21.95
N GLY A 92 -1.35 2.86 20.70
CA GLY A 92 -2.73 2.70 20.22
C GLY A 92 -3.38 4.05 19.93
N TYR A 93 -4.69 4.02 19.62
CA TYR A 93 -5.46 5.25 19.37
C TYR A 93 -5.77 5.92 20.71
N THR A 94 -5.17 7.07 20.93
CA THR A 94 -5.38 7.91 22.12
C THR A 94 -6.29 9.10 21.82
N PHE A 95 -6.25 9.61 20.59
CA PHE A 95 -7.02 10.78 20.19
C PHE A 95 -7.99 10.48 19.03
N GLU A 96 -9.09 11.25 18.96
CA GLU A 96 -10.14 11.07 17.93
C GLU A 96 -9.60 11.27 16.51
N GLN A 97 -8.76 12.30 16.27
CA GLN A 97 -8.19 12.58 14.95
C GLN A 97 -7.31 11.44 14.41
N GLN A 98 -6.77 10.59 15.29
CA GLN A 98 -5.93 9.48 14.87
C GLN A 98 -6.72 8.44 14.06
N TRP A 99 -8.05 8.39 14.19
CA TRP A 99 -8.91 7.49 13.41
C TRP A 99 -8.87 7.74 11.89
N ALA A 100 -8.34 8.87 11.43
CA ALA A 100 -8.00 9.07 10.02
C ALA A 100 -6.97 8.05 9.48
N PHE A 101 -6.15 7.49 10.36
CA PHE A 101 -5.01 6.64 10.03
C PHE A 101 -5.30 5.18 10.39
N GLY A 102 -5.58 4.32 9.41
CA GLY A 102 -5.93 2.90 9.67
C GLY A 102 -4.75 1.91 9.68
N TYR A 103 -3.67 2.23 8.96
CA TYR A 103 -2.40 1.48 8.92
C TYR A 103 -1.79 1.13 10.30
N PRO A 104 -1.77 2.02 11.31
CA PRO A 104 -0.89 1.83 12.47
C PRO A 104 -1.21 0.60 13.33
N LYS A 105 -2.42 0.03 13.25
CA LYS A 105 -2.72 -1.26 13.91
C LYS A 105 -1.86 -2.39 13.35
N ILE A 106 -1.65 -2.42 12.04
CA ILE A 106 -0.80 -3.43 11.38
C ILE A 106 0.65 -3.23 11.83
N LEU A 107 1.13 -1.99 11.82
CA LEU A 107 2.48 -1.66 12.31
C LEU A 107 2.66 -2.08 13.77
N GLY A 108 1.69 -1.77 14.64
CA GLY A 108 1.68 -2.14 16.05
C GLY A 108 1.75 -3.66 16.28
N LEU A 109 1.15 -4.49 15.42
CA LEU A 109 1.29 -5.96 15.49
C LEU A 109 2.73 -6.40 15.24
N PHE A 110 3.40 -5.85 14.21
CA PHE A 110 4.81 -6.16 13.94
C PHE A 110 5.73 -5.68 15.06
N VAL A 111 5.49 -4.47 15.58
CA VAL A 111 6.22 -3.92 16.72
C VAL A 111 6.04 -4.81 17.95
N SER A 112 4.81 -5.19 18.29
CA SER A 112 4.51 -6.09 19.40
C SER A 112 5.21 -7.45 19.26
N GLY A 113 5.20 -8.05 18.07
CA GLY A 113 5.90 -9.31 17.80
C GLY A 113 7.41 -9.22 18.05
N ILE A 114 8.05 -8.11 17.67
CA ILE A 114 9.48 -7.88 17.91
C ILE A 114 9.77 -7.63 19.39
N ARG A 115 8.88 -6.93 20.10
CA ARG A 115 8.97 -6.76 21.56
C ARG A 115 8.93 -8.12 22.28
N LEU A 116 8.01 -8.99 21.86
CA LEU A 116 7.88 -10.36 22.39
C LEU A 116 9.13 -11.22 22.13
N SER A 117 9.85 -10.99 21.03
CA SER A 117 11.10 -11.70 20.74
C SER A 117 12.34 -11.11 21.45
N GLY A 118 12.18 -10.14 22.35
CA GLY A 118 13.29 -9.50 23.06
C GLY A 118 14.08 -8.47 22.23
N GLY A 119 13.48 -7.95 21.15
CA GLY A 119 14.11 -6.93 20.31
C GLY A 119 14.17 -5.55 20.98
N VAL A 120 15.05 -4.68 20.47
CA VAL A 120 15.20 -3.29 20.96
C VAL A 120 13.90 -2.51 20.75
N THR A 121 13.40 -1.90 21.81
CA THR A 121 12.13 -1.15 21.83
C THR A 121 12.39 0.34 21.87
N GLY A 122 11.61 1.12 21.12
CA GLY A 122 11.63 2.59 21.16
C GLY A 122 11.31 3.23 19.81
N PRO A 123 11.14 4.56 19.76
CA PRO A 123 10.66 5.27 18.57
C PRO A 123 11.55 5.05 17.34
N ALA A 124 12.87 4.98 17.53
CA ALA A 124 13.82 4.73 16.44
C ALA A 124 13.70 3.30 15.88
N SER A 125 13.44 2.31 16.73
CA SER A 125 13.22 0.91 16.33
C SER A 125 11.89 0.77 15.57
N THR A 126 10.82 1.38 16.10
CA THR A 126 9.51 1.47 15.44
C THR A 126 9.62 2.14 14.06
N ALA A 127 10.37 3.25 13.96
CA ALA A 127 10.63 3.93 12.69
C ALA A 127 11.38 3.03 11.69
N MET A 128 12.40 2.32 12.14
CA MET A 128 13.15 1.37 11.31
C MET A 128 12.25 0.24 10.78
N ILE A 129 11.38 -0.32 11.61
CA ILE A 129 10.41 -1.35 11.20
C ILE A 129 9.46 -0.79 10.14
N GLY A 130 8.91 0.41 10.36
CA GLY A 130 8.01 1.03 9.39
C GLY A 130 8.70 1.38 8.05
N VAL A 131 9.96 1.82 8.08
CA VAL A 131 10.80 2.03 6.87
C VAL A 131 11.01 0.70 6.13
N ALA A 132 11.34 -0.37 6.86
CA ALA A 132 11.53 -1.71 6.28
C ALA A 132 10.24 -2.25 5.64
N ILE A 133 9.11 -2.15 6.34
CA ILE A 133 7.79 -2.53 5.80
C ILE A 133 7.48 -1.73 4.53
N SER A 134 7.77 -0.43 4.54
CA SER A 134 7.54 0.45 3.39
C SER A 134 8.40 0.05 2.18
N HIS A 135 9.68 -0.29 2.39
CA HIS A 135 10.54 -0.78 1.31
C HIS A 135 10.10 -2.14 0.78
N VAL A 136 9.81 -3.09 1.67
CA VAL A 136 9.37 -4.44 1.26
C VAL A 136 8.08 -4.36 0.48
N THR A 137 7.07 -3.64 0.98
CA THR A 137 5.79 -3.52 0.29
C THR A 137 5.91 -2.70 -1.00
N HIS A 138 6.70 -1.63 -1.05
CA HIS A 138 6.96 -0.94 -2.33
C HIS A 138 7.63 -1.87 -3.35
N TYR A 139 8.61 -2.68 -2.94
CA TYR A 139 9.25 -3.64 -3.83
C TYR A 139 8.25 -4.69 -4.35
N LEU A 140 7.43 -5.25 -3.47
CA LEU A 140 6.38 -6.19 -3.87
C LEU A 140 5.33 -5.53 -4.77
N SER A 141 5.01 -4.25 -4.55
CA SER A 141 4.15 -3.45 -5.44
C SER A 141 4.73 -3.34 -6.85
N VAL A 142 6.05 -3.11 -6.98
CA VAL A 142 6.75 -3.08 -8.28
C VAL A 142 6.62 -4.42 -9.00
N LEU A 143 6.81 -5.54 -8.29
CA LEU A 143 6.66 -6.88 -8.87
C LEU A 143 5.20 -7.17 -9.25
N ALA A 144 4.24 -6.80 -8.40
CA ALA A 144 2.82 -6.96 -8.67
C ALA A 144 2.39 -6.13 -9.89
N LEU A 145 2.88 -4.89 -10.02
CA LEU A 145 2.60 -4.03 -11.18
C LEU A 145 3.18 -4.62 -12.47
N TYR A 146 4.40 -5.16 -12.42
CA TYR A 146 4.99 -5.87 -13.56
C TYR A 146 4.10 -7.04 -14.00
N GLN A 147 3.69 -7.90 -13.07
CA GLN A 147 2.81 -9.05 -13.36
C GLN A 147 1.37 -8.64 -13.75
N LEU A 148 0.87 -7.52 -13.24
CA LEU A 148 -0.41 -6.97 -13.66
C LEU A 148 -0.34 -6.46 -15.09
N SER A 149 0.69 -5.69 -15.43
CA SER A 149 0.91 -5.19 -16.79
C SER A 149 1.07 -6.34 -17.78
N ALA A 150 1.73 -7.43 -17.36
CA ALA A 150 1.82 -8.69 -18.09
C ALA A 150 0.45 -9.27 -18.47
N ASN A 151 -0.47 -9.34 -17.50
CA ASN A 151 -1.82 -9.85 -17.70
C ASN A 151 -2.65 -8.98 -18.65
N ILE A 152 -2.42 -7.66 -18.67
CA ILE A 152 -3.22 -6.71 -19.44
C ILE A 152 -2.69 -6.56 -20.87
N PHE A 153 -1.39 -6.29 -21.02
CA PHE A 153 -0.77 -5.98 -22.30
C PHE A 153 -0.18 -7.20 -22.99
N GLY A 154 0.04 -8.30 -22.27
CA GLY A 154 0.69 -9.51 -22.77
C GLY A 154 2.22 -9.45 -22.75
N HIS A 155 2.85 -10.54 -23.20
CA HIS A 155 4.30 -10.74 -23.26
C HIS A 155 4.74 -11.45 -24.55
N ALA A 156 4.04 -11.23 -25.66
CA ALA A 156 4.39 -11.90 -26.92
C ALA A 156 5.42 -11.10 -27.73
N THR A 157 5.41 -9.78 -27.60
CA THR A 157 6.24 -8.86 -28.40
C THR A 157 7.23 -8.09 -27.54
N ALA A 158 8.36 -7.69 -28.14
CA ALA A 158 9.37 -6.87 -27.46
C ALA A 158 8.78 -5.55 -26.92
N THR A 159 7.86 -4.93 -27.65
CA THR A 159 7.17 -3.70 -27.23
C THR A 159 6.31 -3.94 -25.98
N GLN A 160 5.56 -5.04 -25.91
CA GLN A 160 4.78 -5.38 -24.73
C GLN A 160 5.67 -5.65 -23.50
N HIS A 161 6.77 -6.38 -23.69
CA HIS A 161 7.77 -6.58 -22.63
C HIS A 161 8.34 -5.25 -22.12
N LEU A 162 8.64 -4.33 -23.04
CA LEU A 162 9.15 -3.01 -22.70
C LEU A 162 8.11 -2.20 -21.91
N ILE A 163 6.84 -2.19 -22.32
CA ILE A 163 5.77 -1.48 -21.60
C ILE A 163 5.63 -2.00 -20.16
N CYS A 164 5.63 -3.33 -19.98
CA CYS A 164 5.52 -3.94 -18.65
C CYS A 164 6.72 -3.56 -17.76
N PHE A 165 7.93 -3.63 -18.33
CA PHE A 165 9.16 -3.24 -17.62
C PHE A 165 9.17 -1.75 -17.28
N LEU A 166 8.83 -0.87 -18.22
CA LEU A 166 8.82 0.57 -18.01
C LEU A 166 7.76 0.99 -16.99
N SER A 167 6.58 0.38 -17.00
CA SER A 167 5.54 0.61 -15.99
C SER A 167 6.06 0.38 -14.57
N ALA A 168 6.69 -0.79 -14.35
CA ALA A 168 7.30 -1.14 -13.07
C ALA A 168 8.50 -0.25 -12.73
N ALA A 169 9.36 0.07 -13.69
CA ALA A 169 10.54 0.91 -13.47
C ALA A 169 10.17 2.36 -13.13
N LEU A 170 9.14 2.94 -13.79
CA LEU A 170 8.63 4.27 -13.50
C LEU A 170 7.97 4.33 -12.11
N HIS A 171 7.33 3.25 -11.67
CA HIS A 171 6.79 3.16 -10.32
C HIS A 171 7.89 3.22 -9.24
N ILE A 172 9.06 2.60 -9.48
CA ILE A 172 10.23 2.69 -8.58
C ILE A 172 10.62 4.15 -8.35
N ILE A 173 10.75 4.93 -9.43
CA ILE A 173 11.19 6.34 -9.40
C ILE A 173 10.02 7.33 -9.31
N SER A 174 8.87 6.89 -8.80
CA SER A 174 7.69 7.74 -8.70
C SER A 174 7.97 9.01 -7.88
N PRO A 175 7.30 10.15 -8.19
CA PRO A 175 7.52 11.42 -7.50
C PRO A 175 7.30 11.36 -5.98
N ALA A 176 6.55 10.37 -5.49
CA ALA A 176 6.36 10.12 -4.06
C ALA A 176 7.69 9.85 -3.33
N GLY A 177 8.72 9.35 -4.03
CA GLY A 177 10.12 9.35 -3.57
C GLY A 177 10.31 8.86 -2.12
N ALA A 178 10.63 9.79 -1.23
CA ALA A 178 10.89 9.54 0.19
C ALA A 178 9.65 9.05 0.96
N PHE A 179 8.42 9.43 0.57
CA PHE A 179 7.19 8.93 1.21
C PHE A 179 7.02 7.41 1.04
N LEU A 180 7.55 6.82 -0.04
CA LEU A 180 7.58 5.37 -0.23
C LEU A 180 8.74 4.67 0.49
N SER A 181 9.49 5.43 1.28
CA SER A 181 10.61 4.96 2.12
C SER A 181 10.38 5.25 3.59
N ALA A 182 9.63 6.31 3.91
CA ALA A 182 9.19 6.66 5.25
C ALA A 182 8.06 5.73 5.73
N PRO A 183 7.80 5.65 7.06
CA PRO A 183 6.87 4.67 7.64
C PRO A 183 5.39 5.04 7.38
N TYR A 184 4.99 5.07 6.11
CA TYR A 184 3.69 5.47 5.59
C TYR A 184 2.84 4.26 5.18
N GLY A 185 1.52 4.46 5.06
CA GLY A 185 0.59 3.42 4.60
C GLY A 185 0.57 3.25 3.07
N GLU A 186 1.05 4.24 2.33
CA GLU A 186 0.98 4.33 0.86
C GLU A 186 1.65 3.15 0.14
N PRO A 187 2.87 2.71 0.51
CA PRO A 187 3.49 1.52 -0.06
C PRO A 187 2.66 0.24 0.11
N ILE A 188 2.01 0.11 1.26
CA ILE A 188 1.21 -1.06 1.62
C ILE A 188 -0.07 -1.08 0.80
N VAL A 189 -0.76 0.06 0.73
CA VAL A 189 -1.96 0.22 -0.11
C VAL A 189 -1.63 -0.02 -1.57
N SER A 190 -0.49 0.50 -2.06
CA SER A 190 -0.01 0.26 -3.41
C SER A 190 0.18 -1.24 -3.68
N PHE A 191 0.89 -1.95 -2.80
CA PHE A 191 1.09 -3.39 -2.93
C PHE A 191 -0.21 -4.19 -2.92
N LEU A 192 -1.08 -3.94 -1.93
CA LEU A 192 -2.33 -4.67 -1.77
C LEU A 192 -3.28 -4.42 -2.94
N ASN A 193 -3.42 -3.17 -3.40
CA ASN A 193 -4.25 -2.85 -4.57
C ASN A 193 -3.68 -3.44 -5.85
N MET A 194 -2.38 -3.28 -6.14
CA MET A 194 -1.78 -3.83 -7.37
C MET A 194 -1.86 -5.36 -7.40
N THR A 195 -1.66 -6.01 -6.25
CA THR A 195 -1.83 -7.47 -6.14
C THR A 195 -3.30 -7.87 -6.28
N GLY A 196 -4.23 -7.10 -5.71
CA GLY A 196 -5.67 -7.29 -5.89
C GLY A 196 -6.07 -7.22 -7.37
N PHE A 197 -5.60 -6.21 -8.10
CA PHE A 197 -5.83 -6.07 -9.54
C PHE A 197 -5.18 -7.22 -10.34
N TYR A 198 -3.98 -7.65 -9.95
CA TYR A 198 -3.31 -8.81 -10.56
C TYR A 198 -4.13 -10.10 -10.38
N LEU A 199 -4.63 -10.36 -9.17
CA LEU A 199 -5.47 -11.53 -8.91
C LEU A 199 -6.81 -11.44 -9.62
N TYR A 200 -7.43 -10.26 -9.64
CA TYR A 200 -8.70 -10.03 -10.32
C TYR A 200 -8.56 -10.27 -11.83
N SER A 201 -7.55 -9.69 -12.49
CA SER A 201 -7.25 -9.95 -13.91
C SER A 201 -6.91 -11.43 -14.17
N SER A 202 -6.12 -12.05 -13.29
CA SER A 202 -5.82 -13.49 -13.34
C SER A 202 -7.06 -14.37 -13.19
N SER A 203 -8.11 -13.88 -12.52
CA SER A 203 -9.38 -14.59 -12.38
C SER A 203 -10.15 -14.64 -13.71
N LEU A 204 -10.12 -13.53 -14.48
CA LEU A 204 -10.71 -13.46 -15.82
C LEU A 204 -9.99 -14.38 -16.81
N ILE A 205 -8.66 -14.49 -16.71
CA ILE A 205 -7.88 -15.44 -17.51
C ILE A 205 -8.25 -16.89 -17.14
N ALA A 206 -8.36 -17.20 -15.84
CA ALA A 206 -8.78 -18.53 -15.39
C ALA A 206 -10.18 -18.91 -15.90
N GLU A 207 -11.10 -17.94 -15.94
CA GLU A 207 -12.44 -18.13 -16.49
C GLU A 207 -12.41 -18.44 -17.98
N ARG A 208 -11.61 -17.72 -18.78
CA ARG A 208 -11.42 -18.02 -20.22
C ARG A 208 -10.88 -19.42 -20.45
N ASN A 209 -10.05 -19.91 -19.53
CA ASN A 209 -9.50 -21.27 -19.56
C ASN A 209 -10.47 -22.33 -18.97
N GLY A 210 -11.72 -21.96 -18.67
CA GLY A 210 -12.76 -22.87 -18.17
C GLY A 210 -12.70 -23.21 -16.66
N SER A 211 -11.77 -22.61 -15.91
CA SER A 211 -11.54 -22.92 -14.50
C SER A 211 -12.34 -22.01 -13.55
N THR A 212 -13.62 -22.32 -13.36
CA THR A 212 -14.56 -21.50 -12.55
C THR A 212 -14.18 -21.42 -11.06
N ARG A 213 -13.76 -22.52 -10.44
CA ARG A 213 -13.36 -22.54 -9.03
C ARG A 213 -12.14 -21.65 -8.77
N LEU A 214 -11.17 -21.70 -9.67
CA LEU A 214 -9.95 -20.88 -9.58
C LEU A 214 -10.26 -19.40 -9.78
N ARG A 215 -11.19 -19.07 -10.69
CA ARG A 215 -11.74 -17.71 -10.82
C ARG A 215 -12.31 -17.24 -9.49
N ASP A 216 -13.23 -18.00 -8.90
CA ASP A 216 -13.93 -17.58 -7.67
C ASP A 216 -12.97 -17.37 -6.50
N PHE A 217 -12.03 -18.30 -6.32
CA PHE A 217 -10.98 -18.16 -5.31
C PHE A 217 -10.14 -16.89 -5.52
N ARG A 218 -9.72 -16.60 -6.75
CA ARG A 218 -8.92 -15.39 -7.07
C ARG A 218 -9.72 -14.10 -6.88
N VAL A 219 -11.00 -14.08 -7.26
CA VAL A 219 -11.89 -12.92 -7.07
C VAL A 219 -12.07 -12.61 -5.59
N LEU A 220 -12.37 -13.62 -4.77
CA LEU A 220 -12.55 -13.42 -3.32
C LEU A 220 -11.23 -13.04 -2.64
N THR A 221 -10.12 -13.62 -3.06
CA THR A 221 -8.80 -13.22 -2.55
C THR A 221 -8.48 -11.76 -2.91
N ALA A 222 -8.79 -11.33 -4.14
CA ALA A 222 -8.65 -9.93 -4.53
C ALA A 222 -9.55 -9.01 -3.68
N ALA A 223 -10.80 -9.40 -3.41
CA ALA A 223 -11.70 -8.65 -2.54
C ALA A 223 -11.14 -8.46 -1.13
N VAL A 224 -10.56 -9.52 -0.54
CA VAL A 224 -9.90 -9.44 0.77
C VAL A 224 -8.71 -8.48 0.72
N LEU A 225 -7.85 -8.54 -0.30
CA LEU A 225 -6.73 -7.61 -0.43
C LEU A 225 -7.18 -6.16 -0.56
N PHE A 226 -8.23 -5.89 -1.35
CA PHE A 226 -8.81 -4.55 -1.47
C PHE A 226 -9.45 -4.08 -0.16
N ALA A 227 -10.12 -4.96 0.59
CA ALA A 227 -10.67 -4.64 1.90
C ALA A 227 -9.55 -4.27 2.89
N VAL A 228 -8.47 -5.05 2.94
CA VAL A 228 -7.30 -4.72 3.78
C VAL A 228 -6.65 -3.41 3.32
N ALA A 229 -6.52 -3.17 2.01
CA ALA A 229 -6.02 -1.89 1.50
C ALA A 229 -6.89 -0.72 1.95
N THR A 230 -8.21 -0.89 1.95
CA THR A 230 -9.19 0.11 2.38
C THR A 230 -9.12 0.37 3.89
N LEU A 231 -8.86 -0.66 4.71
CA LEU A 231 -8.58 -0.51 6.14
C LEU A 231 -7.30 0.30 6.38
N VAL A 232 -6.28 0.13 5.56
CA VAL A 232 -5.02 0.89 5.68
C VAL A 232 -5.24 2.34 5.28
N ARG A 233 -5.92 2.60 4.16
CA ARG A 233 -6.38 3.92 3.72
C ARG A 233 -7.72 3.82 3.00
N SER A 234 -8.69 4.66 3.37
CA SER A 234 -10.05 4.66 2.83
C SER A 234 -10.14 4.78 1.29
N ASN A 235 -9.14 5.40 0.64
CA ASN A 235 -9.04 5.48 -0.83
C ASN A 235 -9.04 4.09 -1.51
N GLY A 236 -8.69 3.01 -0.79
CA GLY A 236 -8.80 1.64 -1.28
C GLY A 236 -10.23 1.24 -1.67
N LEU A 237 -11.26 1.91 -1.13
CA LEU A 237 -12.67 1.65 -1.44
C LEU A 237 -12.96 1.77 -2.94
N LEU A 238 -12.21 2.62 -3.65
CA LEU A 238 -12.35 2.82 -5.10
C LEU A 238 -12.13 1.51 -5.88
N SER A 239 -11.30 0.59 -5.38
CA SER A 239 -11.12 -0.74 -5.99
C SER A 239 -12.41 -1.58 -5.97
N GLY A 240 -13.35 -1.25 -5.08
CA GLY A 240 -14.70 -1.83 -5.03
C GLY A 240 -15.55 -1.55 -6.29
N PHE A 241 -15.22 -0.49 -7.06
CA PHE A 241 -15.93 -0.20 -8.31
C PHE A 241 -15.82 -1.31 -9.34
N LEU A 242 -14.75 -2.11 -9.32
CA LEU A 242 -14.63 -3.29 -10.18
C LEU A 242 -15.76 -4.29 -9.93
N PHE A 243 -16.07 -4.56 -8.66
CA PHE A 243 -17.14 -5.49 -8.29
C PHE A 243 -18.51 -4.91 -8.61
N ALA A 244 -18.71 -3.61 -8.36
CA ALA A 244 -19.95 -2.92 -8.71
C ALA A 244 -20.21 -2.97 -10.23
N TYR A 245 -19.18 -2.67 -11.03
CA TYR A 245 -19.24 -2.74 -12.48
C TYR A 245 -19.58 -4.15 -12.98
N ASP A 246 -18.83 -5.17 -12.52
CA ASP A 246 -19.09 -6.56 -12.92
C ASP A 246 -20.49 -7.02 -12.49
N ALA A 247 -20.94 -6.65 -11.28
CA ALA A 247 -22.29 -6.96 -10.82
C ALA A 247 -23.37 -6.38 -11.74
N VAL A 248 -23.25 -5.10 -12.13
CA VAL A 248 -24.19 -4.45 -13.05
C VAL A 248 -24.23 -5.15 -14.40
N VAL A 249 -23.05 -5.47 -14.96
CA VAL A 249 -22.95 -6.20 -16.24
C VAL A 249 -23.60 -7.58 -16.14
N LEU A 250 -23.39 -8.30 -15.03
CA LEU A 250 -23.97 -9.62 -14.82
C LEU A 250 -25.49 -9.57 -14.61
N VAL A 251 -25.99 -8.60 -13.85
CA VAL A 251 -27.44 -8.39 -13.66
C VAL A 251 -28.09 -8.09 -15.00
N TRP A 252 -27.52 -7.16 -15.78
CA TRP A 252 -28.02 -6.83 -17.12
C TRP A 252 -28.05 -8.06 -18.04
N LYS A 253 -26.99 -8.87 -18.05
CA LYS A 253 -26.92 -10.12 -18.83
C LYS A 253 -27.99 -11.13 -18.39
N THR A 254 -28.24 -11.22 -17.08
CA THR A 254 -29.23 -12.13 -16.49
C THR A 254 -30.65 -11.71 -16.83
N VAL A 255 -30.94 -10.41 -16.82
CA VAL A 255 -32.25 -9.86 -17.21
C VAL A 255 -32.51 -10.03 -18.70
N THR A 256 -31.52 -9.77 -19.55
CA THR A 256 -31.70 -9.80 -21.02
C THR A 256 -31.70 -11.20 -21.63
N ARG A 257 -30.93 -12.15 -21.07
CA ARG A 257 -30.76 -13.51 -21.62
C ARG A 257 -31.35 -14.61 -20.75
N GLY A 258 -31.97 -14.25 -19.63
CA GLY A 258 -32.46 -15.18 -18.63
C GLY A 258 -31.38 -15.66 -17.64
N PRO A 259 -31.80 -16.18 -16.47
CA PRO A 259 -30.89 -16.68 -15.46
C PRO A 259 -30.25 -18.01 -15.86
N THR A 260 -28.94 -18.12 -15.68
CA THR A 260 -28.21 -19.38 -15.77
C THR A 260 -27.51 -19.63 -14.44
N VAL A 261 -27.42 -20.89 -14.02
CA VAL A 261 -26.75 -21.27 -12.74
C VAL A 261 -25.35 -20.67 -12.67
N HIS A 262 -24.60 -20.71 -13.78
CA HIS A 262 -23.27 -20.13 -13.86
C HIS A 262 -23.25 -18.61 -13.61
N ASN A 263 -24.12 -17.85 -14.28
CA ASN A 263 -24.18 -16.39 -14.10
C ASN A 263 -24.67 -16.04 -12.69
N THR A 264 -25.63 -16.78 -12.13
CA THR A 264 -26.14 -16.56 -10.77
C THR A 264 -25.06 -16.79 -9.72
N VAL A 265 -24.31 -17.89 -9.81
CA VAL A 265 -23.18 -18.16 -8.89
C VAL A 265 -22.09 -17.10 -9.03
N ARG A 266 -21.74 -16.72 -10.27
CA ARG A 266 -20.75 -15.66 -10.50
C ARG A 266 -21.21 -14.32 -9.90
N LEU A 267 -22.47 -13.96 -10.07
CA LEU A 267 -23.03 -12.74 -9.49
C LEU A 267 -22.95 -12.79 -7.96
N ALA A 268 -23.31 -13.92 -7.34
CA ALA A 268 -23.22 -14.08 -5.89
C ALA A 268 -21.78 -13.90 -5.37
N VAL A 269 -20.77 -14.46 -6.06
CA VAL A 269 -19.36 -14.29 -5.70
C VAL A 269 -18.90 -12.83 -5.84
N ILE A 270 -19.31 -12.14 -6.90
CA ILE A 270 -18.97 -10.73 -7.11
C ILE A 270 -19.63 -9.83 -6.05
N VAL A 271 -20.90 -10.06 -5.73
CA VAL A 271 -21.62 -9.33 -4.68
C VAL A 271 -20.98 -9.57 -3.33
N LEU A 272 -20.64 -10.83 -3.00
CA LEU A 272 -19.90 -11.17 -1.78
C LEU A 272 -18.56 -10.43 -1.73
N GLY A 273 -17.80 -10.41 -2.83
CA GLY A 273 -16.56 -9.64 -2.94
C GLY A 273 -16.76 -8.13 -2.68
N GLY A 274 -17.79 -7.54 -3.28
CA GLY A 274 -18.16 -6.14 -3.04
C GLY A 274 -18.52 -5.86 -1.58
N CYS A 275 -19.28 -6.76 -0.94
CA CYS A 275 -19.62 -6.66 0.49
C CYS A 275 -18.38 -6.78 1.38
N ILE A 276 -17.42 -7.63 1.05
CA ILE A 276 -16.14 -7.74 1.77
C ILE A 276 -15.41 -6.39 1.72
N VAL A 277 -15.31 -5.75 0.55
CA VAL A 277 -14.69 -4.42 0.42
C VAL A 277 -15.48 -3.38 1.20
N ALA A 278 -16.81 -3.31 1.07
CA ALA A 278 -17.63 -2.34 1.80
C ALA A 278 -17.53 -2.49 3.33
N SER A 279 -17.40 -3.72 3.84
CA SER A 279 -17.28 -3.99 5.27
C SER A 279 -16.06 -3.30 5.90
N SER A 280 -14.99 -3.10 5.14
CA SER A 280 -13.77 -2.43 5.61
C SER A 280 -13.98 -0.95 5.96
N VAL A 281 -14.99 -0.29 5.42
CA VAL A 281 -15.34 1.10 5.76
C VAL A 281 -16.36 1.13 6.90
N VAL A 282 -17.31 0.21 6.87
CA VAL A 282 -18.41 0.16 7.85
C VAL A 282 -17.91 -0.28 9.23
N ILE A 283 -17.01 -1.26 9.32
CA ILE A 283 -16.55 -1.80 10.61
C ILE A 283 -15.82 -0.73 11.44
N PRO A 284 -14.81 0.00 10.93
CA PRO A 284 -14.16 1.06 11.70
C PRO A 284 -15.12 2.15 12.18
N GLN A 285 -16.12 2.51 11.35
CA GLN A 285 -17.14 3.49 11.70
C GLN A 285 -18.01 3.02 12.87
N ILE A 286 -18.45 1.75 12.86
CA ILE A 286 -19.21 1.16 13.98
C ILE A 286 -18.37 1.11 15.25
N LEU A 287 -17.09 0.75 15.15
CA LEU A 287 -16.18 0.70 16.30
C LEU A 287 -15.98 2.08 16.91
N ALA A 288 -15.74 3.10 16.09
CA ALA A 288 -15.61 4.48 16.52
C ALA A 288 -16.91 4.98 17.19
N TYR A 289 -18.06 4.71 16.58
CA TYR A 289 -19.37 5.09 17.13
C TYR A 289 -19.60 4.47 18.51
N ARG A 290 -19.24 3.19 18.70
CA ARG A 290 -19.36 2.54 20.02
C ARG A 290 -18.48 3.19 21.09
N ILE A 291 -17.30 3.67 20.71
CA ILE A 291 -16.35 4.28 21.64
C ILE A 291 -16.80 5.69 22.00
N TYR A 292 -17.08 6.54 21.02
CA TYR A 292 -17.31 7.97 21.26
C TYR A 292 -18.78 8.38 21.44
N CYS A 293 -19.73 7.61 20.89
CA CYS A 293 -21.15 7.97 20.96
C CYS A 293 -21.95 7.17 22.00
N LEU A 294 -21.47 5.97 22.38
CA LEU A 294 -22.18 5.09 23.32
C LEU A 294 -21.50 4.94 24.68
N ALA A 295 -20.17 5.06 24.75
CA ALA A 295 -19.43 4.82 25.99
C ALA A 295 -19.07 6.11 26.75
N GLU A 296 -18.93 7.25 26.06
CA GLU A 296 -18.66 8.55 26.69
C GLU A 296 -19.95 9.25 27.13
N SER A 297 -19.90 9.94 28.28
CA SER A 297 -21.05 10.67 28.84
C SER A 297 -21.42 11.92 28.05
N ASP A 298 -20.45 12.51 27.35
CA ASP A 298 -20.64 13.68 26.49
C ASP A 298 -20.60 13.23 25.02
N ALA A 299 -21.77 13.07 24.42
CA ALA A 299 -21.87 12.66 23.02
C ALA A 299 -21.21 13.69 22.08
N ARG A 300 -20.34 13.21 21.18
CA ARG A 300 -19.69 14.07 20.19
C ARG A 300 -20.72 14.61 19.17
N PRO A 301 -20.54 15.82 18.60
CA PRO A 301 -21.54 16.41 17.69
C PRO A 301 -21.86 15.58 16.44
N TRP A 302 -20.91 14.79 15.95
CA TRP A 302 -21.10 13.94 14.78
C TRP A 302 -21.94 12.68 15.05
N CYS A 303 -22.20 12.37 16.33
CA CYS A 303 -23.11 11.29 16.70
C CYS A 303 -24.57 11.60 16.33
N GLU A 304 -24.93 12.88 16.24
CA GLU A 304 -26.28 13.35 15.87
C GLU A 304 -26.47 13.54 14.36
N TRP A 305 -25.43 13.34 13.56
CA TRP A 305 -25.52 13.46 12.11
C TRP A 305 -26.43 12.38 11.51
N THR A 306 -27.08 12.68 10.38
CA THR A 306 -27.96 11.74 9.67
C THR A 306 -27.26 10.43 9.33
N VAL A 307 -25.97 10.50 9.00
CA VAL A 307 -25.07 9.36 8.88
C VAL A 307 -23.84 9.66 9.75
N PRO A 308 -23.77 9.11 10.97
CA PRO A 308 -22.61 9.29 11.84
C PRO A 308 -21.34 8.79 11.16
N SER A 309 -20.30 9.62 11.13
CA SER A 309 -19.05 9.29 10.46
C SER A 309 -17.87 9.93 11.17
N ILE A 310 -17.03 9.10 11.81
CA ILE A 310 -15.79 9.58 12.42
C ILE A 310 -14.84 10.15 11.35
N TYR A 311 -14.76 9.52 10.18
CA TYR A 311 -13.94 10.05 9.09
C TYR A 311 -14.42 11.42 8.61
N GLY A 312 -15.74 11.60 8.48
CA GLY A 312 -16.31 12.88 8.07
C GLY A 312 -16.07 13.97 9.11
N TRP A 313 -16.26 13.63 10.39
CA TRP A 313 -15.95 14.52 11.50
C TRP A 313 -14.48 14.91 11.51
N VAL A 314 -13.57 13.93 11.45
CA VAL A 314 -12.14 14.19 11.52
C VAL A 314 -11.67 15.10 10.39
N GLN A 315 -12.17 14.85 9.18
CA GLN A 315 -11.89 15.67 8.00
C GLN A 315 -12.43 17.10 8.09
N SER A 316 -13.53 17.32 8.84
CA SER A 316 -14.19 18.64 8.93
C SER A 316 -13.73 19.47 10.13
N HIS A 317 -13.33 18.81 11.21
CA HIS A 317 -13.05 19.45 12.49
C HIS A 317 -11.56 19.65 12.72
N TYR A 318 -10.74 18.67 12.33
CA TYR A 318 -9.31 18.74 12.58
C TYR A 318 -8.54 19.30 11.37
N TRP A 319 -8.93 18.93 10.14
CA TRP A 319 -8.27 19.34 8.89
C TRP A 319 -9.07 20.42 8.15
#